data_AF-A0A7W0FQ60-F1
#
_entry.id   AF-A0A7W0FQ60-F1
#
_cell.length_a   1.000
_cell.length_b   1.000
_cell.length_c   1.000
_cell.angle_alpha   90.00
_cell.angle_beta   90.00
_cell.angle_gamma   90.00
#
_symmetry.space_group_name_H-M   'P 1'
#
loop_
_entity.id
_entity.type
_entity.pdbx_description
1 polymer ?
#
loop_
_entity_poly.entity_id
_entity_poly.type
_entity_poly.pdbx_seq_one_letter_code
_entity_poly.pdbx_strand_id
1 'polypeptide(L)'
;LARPWAVPGTPGLEHRIGGLEKADGHGNISYEPANHDLMVRTRQAKVDRITDTIPALEVDDSDGDAQLLVLGWGSTYGPIGAACRRLRQQGHSVAQAHLRHLNPFPSNLGEVLRRYEKVVVPEMNLGQLALLLRAKYLIDAVGYNQVRGQPFTASELEDVLLTTVKEMHS
;
A
#
# COMPACT_ATOMS: atom_id res chain seq x y z
N LEU A 1 21.42 8.39 -4.10
CA LEU A 1 20.67 7.83 -5.25
C LEU A 1 19.91 8.88 -6.05
N ALA A 2 19.52 10.02 -5.47
CA ALA A 2 19.07 11.15 -6.29
C ALA A 2 20.28 11.73 -7.05
N ARG A 3 20.18 11.83 -8.38
CA ARG A 3 21.16 12.55 -9.21
C ARG A 3 20.86 14.05 -9.12
N PRO A 4 21.88 14.91 -9.07
CA PRO A 4 21.67 16.36 -9.15
C PRO A 4 21.05 16.70 -10.50
N TRP A 5 20.08 17.60 -10.49
CA TRP A 5 19.50 18.16 -11.71
C TRP A 5 20.25 19.44 -12.06
N ALA A 6 20.81 19.48 -13.27
CA ALA A 6 21.38 20.72 -13.81
C ALA A 6 20.29 21.52 -14.50
N VAL A 7 20.25 22.83 -14.26
CA VAL A 7 19.32 23.73 -14.95
C VAL A 7 19.79 23.87 -16.41
N PRO A 8 18.90 23.73 -17.41
CA PRO A 8 19.27 23.91 -18.81
C PRO A 8 19.97 25.25 -19.05
N GLY A 9 21.08 25.24 -19.78
CA GLY A 9 21.91 26.42 -20.04
C GLY A 9 23.01 26.69 -19.00
N THR A 10 23.14 25.87 -17.96
CA THR A 10 24.26 25.97 -17.00
C THR A 10 25.57 25.49 -17.66
N PRO A 11 26.60 26.36 -17.81
CA PRO A 11 27.85 25.98 -18.45
C PRO A 11 28.56 24.83 -17.74
N GLY A 12 29.09 23.85 -18.49
CA GLY A 12 29.84 22.72 -17.97
C GLY A 12 28.98 21.61 -17.34
N LEU A 13 27.65 21.74 -17.38
CA LEU A 13 26.70 20.72 -16.92
C LEU A 13 25.80 20.22 -18.07
N GLU A 14 26.32 20.25 -19.29
CA GLU A 14 25.64 19.76 -20.47
C GLU A 14 25.35 18.25 -20.31
N HIS A 15 24.09 17.87 -20.47
CA HIS A 15 23.66 16.49 -20.32
C HIS A 15 22.54 16.16 -21.30
N ARG A 16 22.31 14.87 -21.55
CA ARG A 16 21.24 14.38 -22.42
C ARG A 16 20.20 13.63 -21.62
N ILE A 17 18.95 13.99 -21.82
CA ILE A 17 17.77 13.32 -21.27
C ILE A 17 17.05 12.61 -22.42
N GLY A 18 16.48 11.44 -22.17
CA GLY A 18 15.68 10.69 -23.14
C GLY A 18 15.22 9.36 -22.56
N GLY A 19 14.31 8.67 -23.27
CA GLY A 19 13.75 7.39 -22.81
C GLY A 19 14.64 6.16 -23.03
N LEU A 20 15.69 6.28 -23.83
CA LEU A 20 16.67 5.20 -24.03
C LEU A 20 17.60 5.07 -22.83
N GLU A 21 18.02 3.83 -22.54
CA GLU A 21 18.94 3.54 -21.45
C GLU A 21 20.21 4.38 -21.57
N LYS A 22 20.62 4.93 -20.43
CA LYS A 22 21.80 5.78 -20.32
C LYS A 22 22.87 5.03 -19.56
N ALA A 23 24.11 5.28 -19.93
CA ALA A 23 25.19 4.76 -19.13
C ALA A 23 25.22 5.39 -17.73
N ASP A 24 25.78 4.65 -16.78
CA ASP A 24 25.99 5.19 -15.45
C ASP A 24 26.96 6.39 -15.48
N GLY A 25 26.67 7.41 -14.68
CA GLY A 25 27.42 8.67 -14.63
C GLY A 25 27.27 9.60 -15.84
N HIS A 26 27.10 9.08 -17.06
CA HIS A 26 27.09 9.90 -18.29
C HIS A 26 25.77 9.82 -19.09
N GLY A 27 25.36 10.92 -19.71
CA GLY A 27 24.08 11.00 -20.46
C GLY A 27 24.05 10.28 -21.81
N ASN A 28 25.08 9.53 -22.18
CA ASN A 28 25.12 8.83 -23.48
C ASN A 28 24.28 7.57 -23.43
N ILE A 29 23.79 7.15 -24.60
CA ILE A 29 23.03 5.91 -24.75
C ILE A 29 23.97 4.73 -24.47
N SER A 30 23.46 3.72 -23.76
CA SER A 30 24.19 2.47 -23.51
C SER A 30 23.32 1.27 -23.91
N TYR A 31 23.96 0.29 -24.54
CA TYR A 31 23.38 -1.01 -24.88
C TYR A 31 24.03 -2.15 -24.10
N GLU A 32 24.95 -1.82 -23.17
CA GLU A 32 25.69 -2.81 -22.39
C GLU A 32 24.77 -3.51 -21.37
N PRO A 33 24.68 -4.85 -21.38
CA PRO A 33 23.78 -5.58 -20.48
C PRO A 33 24.04 -5.31 -18.99
N ALA A 34 25.31 -5.23 -18.58
CA ALA A 34 25.69 -4.96 -17.20
C ALA A 34 25.28 -3.54 -16.75
N ASN A 35 25.38 -2.56 -17.66
CA ASN A 35 24.90 -1.21 -17.38
C ASN A 35 23.38 -1.19 -17.21
N HIS A 36 22.65 -1.92 -18.06
CA HIS A 36 21.20 -2.00 -17.97
C HIS A 36 20.74 -2.58 -16.62
N ASP A 37 21.31 -3.71 -16.18
CA ASP A 37 20.99 -4.29 -14.86
C ASP A 37 21.27 -3.30 -13.71
N LEU A 38 22.47 -2.70 -13.70
CA LEU A 38 22.85 -1.70 -12.69
C LEU A 38 21.87 -0.53 -12.66
N MET A 39 21.55 0.05 -13.82
CA MET A 39 20.71 1.24 -13.91
C MET A 39 19.24 0.94 -13.55
N VAL A 40 18.73 -0.25 -13.91
CA VAL A 40 17.39 -0.71 -13.51
C VAL A 40 17.33 -0.87 -11.99
N ARG A 41 18.28 -1.59 -11.38
CA ARG A 41 18.35 -1.77 -9.92
C ARG A 41 18.53 -0.45 -9.19
N THR A 42 19.33 0.46 -9.72
CA THR A 42 19.55 1.79 -9.14
C THR A 42 18.26 2.61 -9.09
N ARG A 43 17.46 2.57 -10.17
CA ARG A 43 16.16 3.25 -10.22
C ARG A 43 15.14 2.60 -9.27
N GLN A 44 15.11 1.27 -9.19
CA GLN A 44 14.26 0.56 -8.24
C GLN A 44 14.64 0.87 -6.79
N ALA A 45 15.93 0.77 -6.44
CA ALA A 45 16.44 1.09 -5.12
C ALA A 45 16.17 2.55 -4.71
N LYS A 46 16.14 3.48 -5.68
CA LYS A 46 15.74 4.86 -5.42
C LYS A 46 14.27 4.95 -4.99
N VAL A 47 13.37 4.21 -5.65
CA VAL A 47 11.94 4.14 -5.27
C VAL A 47 11.79 3.47 -3.91
N ASP A 48 12.49 2.36 -3.68
CA ASP A 48 12.41 1.62 -2.41
C ASP A 48 12.85 2.48 -1.21
N ARG A 49 13.88 3.31 -1.36
CA ARG A 49 14.34 4.23 -0.31
C ARG A 49 13.34 5.34 0.03
N ILE A 50 12.29 5.55 -0.77
CA ILE A 50 11.21 6.46 -0.38
C ILE A 50 10.52 5.94 0.89
N THR A 51 10.52 4.62 1.13
CA THR A 51 10.01 4.02 2.36
C THR A 51 10.63 4.63 3.61
N ASP A 52 11.89 5.06 3.58
CA ASP A 52 12.58 5.68 4.73
C ASP A 52 11.94 7.02 5.14
N THR A 53 11.19 7.65 4.23
CA THR A 53 10.47 8.91 4.46
C THR A 53 8.98 8.73 4.74
N ILE A 54 8.46 7.51 4.56
CA ILE A 54 7.05 7.19 4.77
C ILE A 54 6.84 6.87 6.26
N PRO A 55 5.92 7.56 6.95
CA PRO A 55 5.58 7.22 8.32
C PRO A 55 5.11 5.76 8.45
N ALA A 56 5.38 5.15 9.59
CA ALA A 56 4.84 3.83 9.93
C ALA A 56 3.31 3.85 9.83
N LEU A 57 2.72 2.74 9.37
CA LEU A 57 1.28 2.57 9.38
C LEU A 57 0.77 2.54 10.82
N GLU A 58 -0.05 3.52 11.16
CA GLU A 58 -0.82 3.55 12.39
C GLU A 58 -2.03 2.63 12.28
N VAL A 59 -2.35 1.94 13.36
CA VAL A 59 -3.52 1.08 13.47
C VAL A 59 -4.38 1.57 14.63
N ASP A 60 -5.65 1.80 14.34
CA ASP A 60 -6.68 2.02 15.35
C ASP A 60 -7.12 0.64 15.86
N ASP A 61 -6.50 0.24 16.97
CA ASP A 61 -6.73 -1.02 17.69
C ASP A 61 -6.58 -0.73 19.19
N SER A 62 -7.64 -0.19 19.78
CA SER A 62 -7.63 0.36 21.15
C SER A 62 -7.29 -0.67 22.22
N ASP A 63 -7.75 -1.90 22.04
CA ASP A 63 -7.59 -2.98 23.01
C ASP A 63 -6.39 -3.87 22.66
N GLY A 64 -5.87 -3.78 21.42
CA GLY A 64 -4.67 -4.47 20.96
C GLY A 64 -4.84 -5.99 20.80
N ASP A 65 -6.06 -6.49 20.93
CA ASP A 65 -6.43 -7.90 20.90
C ASP A 65 -7.33 -8.27 19.72
N ALA A 66 -7.57 -7.33 18.81
CA ALA A 66 -8.41 -7.57 17.64
C ALA A 66 -7.82 -8.67 16.75
N GLN A 67 -8.66 -9.60 16.34
CA GLN A 67 -8.25 -10.70 15.44
C GLN A 67 -8.45 -10.33 13.95
N LEU A 68 -9.33 -9.37 13.68
CA LEU A 68 -9.67 -8.89 12.33
C LEU A 68 -9.13 -7.48 12.11
N LEU A 69 -8.35 -7.28 11.04
CA LEU A 69 -7.96 -5.96 10.56
C LEU A 69 -8.76 -5.59 9.31
N VAL A 70 -9.31 -4.38 9.30
CA VAL A 70 -9.89 -3.77 8.10
C VAL A 70 -8.91 -2.74 7.55
N LEU A 71 -8.39 -3.01 6.35
CA LEU A 71 -7.38 -2.18 5.70
C LEU A 71 -7.98 -1.41 4.53
N GLY A 72 -8.08 -0.09 4.68
CA GLY A 72 -8.58 0.80 3.64
C GLY A 72 -7.49 1.57 2.91
N TRP A 73 -7.87 2.23 1.82
CA TRP A 73 -7.09 3.24 1.11
C TRP A 73 -8.02 4.22 0.38
N GLY A 74 -7.59 5.46 0.19
CA GLY A 74 -8.40 6.48 -0.48
C GLY A 74 -9.74 6.75 0.23
N SER A 75 -10.84 6.80 -0.52
CA SER A 75 -12.16 7.21 -0.01
C SER A 75 -12.85 6.19 0.91
N THR A 76 -12.30 4.98 1.09
CA THR A 76 -12.90 3.96 1.97
C THR A 76 -12.68 4.25 3.46
N TYR A 77 -11.83 5.24 3.81
CA TYR A 77 -11.51 5.59 5.21
C TYR A 77 -12.75 5.83 6.09
N GLY A 78 -13.67 6.69 5.61
CA GLY A 78 -14.85 7.10 6.37
C GLY A 78 -15.82 5.94 6.63
N PRO A 79 -16.30 5.25 5.57
CA PRO A 79 -17.18 4.10 5.72
C PRO A 79 -16.60 2.98 6.59
N ILE A 80 -15.32 2.64 6.41
CA ILE A 80 -14.64 1.61 7.23
C ILE A 80 -14.65 2.00 8.70
N GLY A 81 -14.27 3.25 9.03
CA GLY A 81 -14.22 3.66 10.43
C GLY A 81 -15.60 3.77 11.08
N ALA A 82 -16.63 4.12 10.32
CA ALA A 82 -17.99 4.06 10.82
C ALA A 82 -18.44 2.63 11.13
N ALA A 83 -18.15 1.67 10.25
CA ALA A 83 -18.45 0.26 10.47
C ALA A 83 -17.69 -0.33 11.68
N CYS A 84 -16.38 -0.08 11.77
CA CYS A 84 -15.56 -0.55 12.89
C CYS A 84 -16.08 -0.02 14.24
N ARG A 85 -16.44 1.27 14.32
CA ARG A 85 -17.02 1.84 15.55
C ARG A 85 -18.33 1.16 15.95
N ARG A 86 -19.22 0.86 14.99
CA ARG A 86 -20.49 0.19 15.27
C ARG A 86 -20.30 -1.23 15.77
N LEU A 87 -19.38 -1.98 15.16
CA LEU A 87 -19.05 -3.35 15.61
C LEU A 87 -18.43 -3.37 17.00
N ARG A 88 -17.52 -2.42 17.31
CA ARG A 88 -16.96 -2.27 18.66
C ARG A 88 -18.05 -1.96 19.69
N GLN A 89 -19.03 -1.12 19.37
CA GLN A 89 -20.18 -0.85 20.24
C GLN A 89 -21.05 -2.10 20.49
N GLN A 90 -21.00 -3.08 19.60
CA GLN A 90 -21.67 -4.39 19.75
C GLN A 90 -20.80 -5.43 20.46
N GLY A 91 -19.59 -5.06 20.90
CA GLY A 91 -18.68 -5.94 21.64
C GLY A 91 -17.74 -6.77 20.76
N HIS A 92 -17.61 -6.45 19.47
CA HIS A 92 -16.66 -7.12 18.57
C HIS A 92 -15.31 -6.37 18.52
N SER A 93 -14.20 -7.08 18.73
CA SER A 93 -12.85 -6.51 18.61
C SER A 93 -12.39 -6.54 17.15
N VAL A 94 -12.37 -5.36 16.50
CA VAL A 94 -11.95 -5.16 15.11
C VAL A 94 -10.97 -4.00 15.02
N ALA A 95 -9.85 -4.18 14.33
CA ALA A 95 -8.85 -3.15 14.08
C ALA A 95 -9.08 -2.46 12.74
N GLN A 96 -8.67 -1.19 12.64
CA GLN A 96 -8.70 -0.43 11.41
C GLN A 96 -7.31 0.14 11.09
N ALA A 97 -6.89 0.04 9.83
CA ALA A 97 -5.74 0.80 9.32
C ALA A 97 -6.04 1.41 7.95
N HIS A 98 -5.29 2.44 7.56
CA HIS A 98 -5.51 3.13 6.30
C HIS A 98 -4.21 3.52 5.59
N LEU A 99 -4.02 3.00 4.38
CA LEU A 99 -2.86 3.31 3.56
C LEU A 99 -3.00 4.65 2.85
N ARG A 100 -1.98 5.49 3.00
CA ARG A 100 -1.81 6.74 2.22
C ARG A 100 -0.77 6.62 1.11
N HIS A 101 0.22 5.73 1.30
CA HIS A 101 1.27 5.46 0.33
C HIS A 101 1.14 4.01 -0.17
N LEU A 102 0.98 3.83 -1.48
CA LEU A 102 0.81 2.51 -2.10
C LEU A 102 2.10 2.00 -2.76
N ASN A 103 3.00 2.90 -3.18
CA ASN A 103 4.28 2.52 -3.76
C ASN A 103 5.39 3.54 -3.42
N PRO A 104 6.37 3.14 -2.59
CA PRO A 104 6.37 1.91 -1.81
C PRO A 104 5.34 1.96 -0.66
N PHE A 105 5.00 0.79 -0.12
CA PHE A 105 4.22 0.69 1.11
C PHE A 105 5.04 1.12 2.35
N PRO A 106 4.39 1.46 3.49
CA PRO A 106 5.06 1.64 4.77
C PRO A 106 5.91 0.43 5.15
N SER A 107 7.08 0.67 5.76
CA SER A 107 8.06 -0.37 6.12
C SER A 107 7.48 -1.43 7.07
N ASN A 108 6.66 -1.00 8.03
CA ASN A 108 6.05 -1.86 9.03
C ASN A 108 4.80 -2.62 8.53
N LEU A 109 4.33 -2.39 7.30
CA LEU A 109 3.07 -2.96 6.83
C LEU A 109 3.04 -4.49 6.96
N GLY A 110 4.10 -5.17 6.55
CA GLY A 110 4.15 -6.63 6.63
C GLY A 110 4.10 -7.19 8.06
N GLU A 111 4.65 -6.46 9.04
CA GLU A 111 4.54 -6.82 10.46
C GLU A 111 3.12 -6.59 10.94
N VAL A 112 2.54 -5.42 10.66
CA VAL A 112 1.17 -5.06 11.02
C VAL A 112 0.19 -6.13 10.54
N LEU A 113 0.26 -6.51 9.26
CA LEU A 113 -0.66 -7.47 8.64
C LEU A 113 -0.63 -8.85 9.29
N ARG A 114 0.54 -9.32 9.74
CA ARG A 114 0.70 -10.66 10.32
C ARG A 114 0.21 -10.78 11.75
N ARG A 115 -0.06 -9.67 12.43
CA ARG A 115 -0.63 -9.68 13.78
C ARG A 115 -2.10 -10.07 13.81
N TYR A 116 -2.78 -9.98 12.66
CA TYR A 116 -4.20 -10.27 12.53
C TYR A 116 -4.40 -11.60 11.81
N GLU A 117 -5.40 -12.36 12.26
CA GLU A 117 -5.74 -13.66 11.67
C GLU A 117 -6.34 -13.48 10.27
N LYS A 118 -7.22 -12.47 10.12
CA LYS A 118 -7.77 -12.07 8.82
C LYS A 118 -7.54 -10.58 8.57
N VAL A 119 -7.29 -10.24 7.31
CA VAL A 119 -7.25 -8.86 6.83
C VAL A 119 -8.31 -8.68 5.77
N VAL A 120 -9.34 -7.87 6.04
CA VAL A 120 -10.36 -7.51 5.06
C VAL A 120 -9.96 -6.21 4.36
N VAL A 121 -10.07 -6.19 3.04
CA VAL A 121 -9.71 -5.06 2.18
C VAL A 121 -10.93 -4.63 1.39
N PRO A 122 -11.73 -3.66 1.89
CA PRO A 122 -12.82 -3.09 1.13
C PRO A 122 -12.26 -2.14 0.07
N GLU A 123 -12.50 -2.44 -1.21
CA GLU A 123 -12.03 -1.61 -2.32
C GLU A 123 -13.06 -1.44 -3.44
N MET A 124 -13.16 -0.22 -3.98
CA MET A 124 -14.12 0.13 -5.02
C MET A 124 -13.57 -0.12 -6.43
N ASN A 125 -12.99 -1.30 -6.61
CA ASN A 125 -12.33 -1.76 -7.82
C ASN A 125 -12.44 -3.30 -7.87
N LEU A 126 -11.53 -3.99 -8.58
CA LEU A 126 -11.58 -5.44 -8.77
C LEU A 126 -10.58 -6.21 -7.87
N GLY A 127 -10.11 -5.64 -6.77
CA GLY A 127 -9.22 -6.32 -5.82
C GLY A 127 -7.74 -6.01 -6.02
N GLN A 128 -7.40 -4.85 -6.59
CA GLN A 128 -6.02 -4.49 -6.93
C GLN A 128 -5.12 -4.42 -5.68
N LEU A 129 -5.61 -3.85 -4.58
CA LEU A 129 -4.81 -3.77 -3.36
C LEU A 129 -4.65 -5.15 -2.72
N ALA A 130 -5.73 -5.92 -2.60
CA ALA A 130 -5.68 -7.28 -2.06
C ALA A 130 -4.69 -8.17 -2.84
N LEU A 131 -4.64 -8.04 -4.16
CA LEU A 131 -3.66 -8.74 -5.02
C LEU A 131 -2.22 -8.40 -4.63
N LEU A 132 -1.91 -7.10 -4.50
CA LEU A 132 -0.55 -6.63 -4.15
C LEU A 132 -0.14 -7.08 -2.75
N LEU A 133 -1.06 -7.03 -1.79
CA LEU A 133 -0.80 -7.44 -0.40
C LEU A 133 -0.51 -8.94 -0.31
N ARG A 134 -1.31 -9.78 -0.99
CA ARG A 134 -1.07 -11.22 -1.09
C ARG A 134 0.27 -11.52 -1.75
N ALA A 135 0.55 -10.90 -2.90
CA ALA A 135 1.78 -11.13 -3.65
C ALA A 135 3.03 -10.71 -2.86
N LYS A 136 2.96 -9.63 -2.08
CA LYS A 136 4.13 -9.08 -1.37
C LYS A 136 4.33 -9.65 0.03
N TYR A 137 3.27 -9.95 0.77
CA TYR A 137 3.35 -10.28 2.20
C TYR A 137 2.93 -11.72 2.52
N LEU A 138 2.35 -12.45 1.55
CA LEU A 138 1.85 -13.83 1.70
C LEU A 138 0.83 -13.97 2.85
N ILE A 139 -0.04 -12.98 2.98
CA ILE A 139 -1.15 -12.99 3.95
C ILE A 139 -2.47 -13.32 3.26
N ASP A 140 -3.46 -13.81 4.00
CA ASP A 140 -4.83 -13.95 3.48
C ASP A 140 -5.59 -12.62 3.55
N ALA A 141 -5.36 -11.77 2.54
CA ALA A 141 -6.08 -10.50 2.37
C ALA A 141 -7.44 -10.74 1.69
N VAL A 142 -8.52 -10.83 2.46
CA VAL A 142 -9.89 -11.04 1.97
C VAL A 142 -10.43 -9.75 1.34
N GLY A 143 -10.60 -9.73 0.02
CA GLY A 143 -11.14 -8.56 -0.70
C GLY A 143 -12.66 -8.48 -0.59
N TYR A 144 -13.19 -7.29 -0.28
CA TYR A 144 -14.60 -6.95 -0.49
C TYR A 144 -14.69 -5.88 -1.57
N ASN A 145 -15.07 -6.31 -2.78
CA ASN A 145 -14.86 -5.54 -4.00
C ASN A 145 -16.19 -5.07 -4.60
N GLN A 146 -16.32 -3.77 -4.87
CA GLN A 146 -17.54 -3.20 -5.45
C GLN A 146 -17.23 -2.20 -6.56
N VAL A 147 -17.82 -2.37 -7.74
CA VAL A 147 -17.64 -1.47 -8.88
C VAL A 147 -19.00 -0.96 -9.38
N ARG A 148 -19.78 -0.36 -8.48
CA ARG A 148 -21.14 0.16 -8.76
C ARG A 148 -21.18 1.68 -8.94
N GLY A 149 -20.04 2.35 -8.91
CA GLY A 149 -19.97 3.83 -9.01
C GLY A 149 -20.52 4.57 -7.78
N GLN A 150 -20.67 3.87 -6.65
CA GLN A 150 -21.17 4.42 -5.39
C GLN A 150 -20.20 4.06 -4.26
N PRO A 151 -20.01 4.96 -3.27
CA PRO A 151 -19.26 4.65 -2.06
C PRO A 151 -19.90 3.52 -1.25
N PHE A 152 -19.07 2.77 -0.53
CA PHE A 152 -19.55 1.86 0.51
C PHE A 152 -20.38 2.61 1.55
N THR A 153 -21.45 1.98 2.02
CA THR A 153 -22.15 2.46 3.22
C THR A 153 -21.54 1.84 4.48
N ALA A 154 -21.68 2.53 5.62
CA ALA A 154 -21.22 1.99 6.89
C ALA A 154 -21.97 0.70 7.28
N SER A 155 -23.26 0.61 6.96
CA SER A 155 -24.09 -0.57 7.27
C SER A 155 -23.64 -1.79 6.46
N GLU A 156 -23.37 -1.60 5.17
CA GLU A 156 -22.89 -2.66 4.29
C GLU A 156 -21.56 -3.24 4.77
N LEU A 157 -20.60 -2.38 5.12
CA LEU A 157 -19.31 -2.83 5.64
C LEU A 157 -19.45 -3.50 7.01
N GLU A 158 -20.32 -2.99 7.87
CA GLU A 158 -20.63 -3.61 9.16
C GLU A 158 -21.13 -5.05 8.99
N ASP A 159 -22.09 -5.29 8.09
CA ASP A 159 -22.63 -6.62 7.82
C ASP A 159 -21.56 -7.60 7.30
N VAL A 160 -20.72 -7.14 6.36
CA VAL A 160 -19.63 -7.93 5.78
C VAL A 160 -18.61 -8.31 6.85
N LEU A 161 -18.17 -7.33 7.63
CA LEU A 161 -17.17 -7.53 8.68
C LEU A 161 -17.70 -8.44 9.79
N LEU A 162 -18.96 -8.27 10.21
CA LEU A 162 -19.61 -9.14 11.18
C LEU A 162 -19.67 -10.59 10.70
N THR A 163 -19.97 -10.79 9.41
CA THR A 163 -19.96 -12.13 8.80
C THR A 163 -18.58 -12.74 8.87
N THR A 164 -17.53 -11.99 8.52
CA THR A 164 -16.14 -12.45 8.61
C THR A 164 -15.74 -12.81 10.05
N VAL A 165 -16.12 -11.99 11.05
CA VAL A 165 -15.85 -12.30 12.47
C VAL A 165 -16.52 -13.59 12.90
N LYS A 166 -17.75 -13.86 12.48
CA LYS A 166 -18.46 -15.10 12.82
C LYS A 166 -17.79 -16.33 12.21
N GLU A 167 -17.36 -16.24 10.95
CA GLU A 167 -16.64 -17.31 10.26
C GLU A 167 -15.29 -17.67 10.90
N MET A 168 -14.64 -16.73 11.60
CA MET A 168 -13.37 -16.99 12.32
C MET A 168 -13.57 -17.82 13.60
N HIS A 169 -14.76 -17.74 14.19
CA HIS A 169 -15.11 -18.47 15.43
C HIS A 169 -15.85 -19.79 15.16
N SER A 170 -16.00 -20.17 13.89
CA SER A 170 -16.70 -21.37 13.43
C SER A 170 -15.73 -22.54 13.26
#